data_AF-A0A950MJ68-F1
#
_entry.id   AF-A0A950MJ68-F1
#
_cell.length_a   1.000
_cell.length_b   1.000
_cell.length_c   1.000
_cell.angle_alpha   90.00
_cell.angle_beta   90.00
_cell.angle_gamma   90.00
#
_symmetry.space_group_name_H-M   'P 1'
#
loop_
_entity.id
_entity.type
_entity.pdbx_description
1 polymer ?
#
loop_
_entity_poly.entity_id
_entity_poly.type
_entity_poly.pdbx_seq_one_letter_code
_entity_poly.pdbx_strand_id
1 'polypeptide(L)'
;YLTKMTKSARVGRIFLDYLRNERGATAVAPYSPRARAGTAVSMPLPWTALKESALPVFSVTDFAEWKSRLRRDPWKDLPTAEQSITDEVLKLFKIS
;
A
#
# COMPACT_ATOMS: atom_id res chain seq x y z
N TYR A 1 -10.22 6.01 -12.10
CA TYR A 1 -10.17 4.70 -11.39
C TYR A 1 -11.49 3.95 -11.64
N LEU A 2 -11.63 2.72 -11.13
CA LEU A 2 -12.88 1.97 -11.14
C LEU A 2 -12.92 0.93 -10.02
N THR A 3 -14.10 0.39 -9.72
CA THR A 3 -14.33 -0.66 -8.71
C THR A 3 -14.75 -2.00 -9.32
N LYS A 4 -14.87 -2.11 -10.65
CA LYS A 4 -15.20 -3.36 -11.35
C LYS A 4 -13.95 -4.24 -11.54
N MET A 5 -14.00 -5.49 -11.06
CA MET A 5 -12.83 -6.39 -11.10
C MET A 5 -12.37 -6.77 -12.52
N THR A 6 -13.27 -6.74 -13.50
CA THR A 6 -13.04 -7.24 -14.86
C THR A 6 -11.78 -6.64 -15.51
N LYS A 7 -10.81 -7.50 -15.86
CA LYS A 7 -9.51 -7.07 -16.39
C LYS A 7 -9.62 -6.25 -17.69
N SER A 8 -10.50 -6.64 -18.61
CA SER A 8 -10.71 -5.90 -19.87
C SER A 8 -11.31 -4.51 -19.64
N ALA A 9 -12.11 -4.34 -18.58
CA ALA A 9 -12.74 -3.07 -18.25
C ALA A 9 -11.79 -2.05 -17.60
N ARG A 10 -10.57 -2.47 -17.19
CA ARG A 10 -9.60 -1.62 -16.47
C ARG A 10 -8.36 -1.23 -17.26
N VAL A 11 -8.36 -1.41 -18.58
CA VAL A 11 -7.29 -0.89 -19.44
C VAL A 11 -7.21 0.64 -19.29
N GLY A 12 -6.02 1.17 -19.05
CA GLY A 12 -5.78 2.61 -18.85
C GLY A 12 -6.38 3.19 -17.56
N ARG A 13 -6.82 2.35 -16.61
CA ARG A 13 -7.46 2.78 -15.36
C ARG A 13 -6.91 2.02 -14.16
N ILE A 14 -6.88 2.66 -13.00
CA ILE A 14 -6.56 2.01 -11.72
C ILE A 14 -7.82 1.34 -11.16
N PHE A 15 -7.74 0.05 -10.85
CA PHE A 15 -8.76 -0.67 -10.09
C PHE A 15 -8.52 -0.51 -8.59
N LEU A 16 -9.55 -0.09 -7.85
CA LEU A 16 -9.53 -0.04 -6.40
C LEU A 16 -9.89 -1.44 -5.85
N ASP A 17 -8.87 -2.23 -5.51
CA ASP A 17 -9.01 -3.63 -5.08
C ASP A 17 -9.46 -3.74 -3.61
N TYR A 18 -10.76 -3.61 -3.38
CA TYR A 18 -11.37 -3.73 -2.04
C TYR A 18 -11.49 -5.19 -1.56
N LEU A 19 -11.23 -6.17 -2.44
CA LEU A 19 -11.38 -7.61 -2.15
C LEU A 19 -10.34 -8.13 -1.15
N ARG A 20 -9.32 -7.33 -0.84
CA ARG A 20 -8.29 -7.65 0.15
C ARG A 20 -8.77 -7.57 1.60
N ASN A 21 -9.94 -6.98 1.82
CA ASN A 21 -10.51 -6.79 3.16
C ASN A 21 -11.45 -7.93 3.58
N GLU A 22 -11.71 -8.90 2.70
CA GLU A 22 -12.56 -10.06 3.02
C GLU A 22 -11.86 -11.04 3.98
N ARG A 23 -12.66 -11.78 4.76
CA ARG A 23 -12.13 -12.79 5.68
C ARG A 23 -11.36 -13.86 4.90
N GLY A 24 -10.09 -14.08 5.26
CA GLY A 24 -9.20 -15.04 4.62
C GLY A 24 -8.44 -14.50 3.41
N ALA A 25 -8.72 -13.27 2.97
CA ALA A 25 -7.88 -12.59 2.00
C ALA A 25 -6.50 -12.24 2.61
N THR A 26 -5.51 -12.04 1.74
CA THR A 26 -4.13 -11.73 2.15
C THR A 26 -3.61 -10.46 1.47
N ALA A 27 -2.74 -9.75 2.19
CA ALA A 27 -1.93 -8.65 1.69
C ALA A 27 -0.46 -8.94 1.96
N VAL A 28 0.43 -8.33 1.16
CA VAL A 28 1.87 -8.46 1.34
C VAL A 28 2.28 -7.67 2.58
N ALA A 29 3.03 -8.30 3.49
CA ALA A 29 3.49 -7.65 4.70
C ALA A 29 4.52 -6.53 4.40
N PRO A 30 4.53 -5.44 5.18
CA PRO A 30 5.61 -4.44 5.14
C PRO A 30 6.99 -5.09 5.25
N TYR A 31 7.96 -4.56 4.50
CA TYR A 31 9.35 -5.04 4.41
C TYR A 31 9.55 -6.46 3.84
N SER A 32 8.48 -7.18 3.50
CA SER A 32 8.62 -8.52 2.90
C SER A 32 9.09 -8.46 1.43
N PRO A 33 9.92 -9.42 0.99
CA PRO A 33 10.35 -9.53 -0.39
C PRO A 33 9.23 -10.07 -1.30
N ARG A 34 9.33 -9.77 -2.59
CA ARG A 34 8.45 -10.28 -3.65
C ARG A 34 9.18 -11.34 -4.46
N ALA A 35 8.52 -12.48 -4.69
CA ALA A 35 9.04 -13.56 -5.52
C ALA A 35 8.94 -13.22 -7.02
N ARG A 36 9.75 -12.25 -7.45
CA ARG A 36 9.91 -11.76 -8.82
C ARG A 36 11.37 -11.45 -9.08
N ALA A 37 11.76 -11.38 -10.35
CA ALA A 37 13.12 -10.95 -10.72
C ALA A 37 13.48 -9.63 -10.03
N GLY A 38 14.69 -9.56 -9.48
CA GLY A 38 15.16 -8.43 -8.70
C GLY A 38 14.62 -8.36 -7.27
N THR A 39 13.86 -9.34 -6.77
CA THR A 39 13.46 -9.50 -5.35
C THR A 39 13.08 -8.18 -4.67
N ALA A 40 12.15 -7.44 -5.27
CA ALA A 40 11.72 -6.15 -4.75
C ALA A 40 11.07 -6.27 -3.36
N VAL A 41 11.13 -5.21 -2.56
CA VAL A 41 10.64 -5.15 -1.18
C VAL A 41 9.39 -4.29 -1.09
N SER A 42 8.40 -4.71 -0.30
CA SER A 42 7.22 -3.92 0.05
C SER A 42 7.59 -2.81 1.06
N MET A 43 8.18 -1.73 0.57
CA MET A 43 8.76 -0.66 1.40
C MET A 43 7.71 0.36 1.88
N PRO A 44 7.53 0.58 3.20
CA PRO A 44 6.80 1.73 3.72
C PRO A 44 7.46 3.05 3.33
N LEU A 45 6.66 4.03 2.92
CA LEU A 45 7.11 5.34 2.48
C LEU A 45 6.27 6.46 3.13
N PRO A 46 6.86 7.65 3.38
CA PRO A 46 6.10 8.81 3.81
C PRO A 46 5.27 9.40 2.65
N TRP A 47 4.20 10.13 2.98
CA TRP A 47 3.34 10.79 1.98
C TRP A 47 4.10 11.71 1.03
N THR A 48 5.19 12.34 1.47
CA THR A 48 6.03 13.20 0.62
C THR A 48 6.66 12.46 -0.55
N ALA A 49 6.88 11.14 -0.46
CA ALA A 49 7.41 10.34 -1.56
C ALA A 49 6.47 10.26 -2.77
N LEU A 50 5.16 10.50 -2.58
CA LEU A 50 4.20 10.52 -3.70
C LEU A 50 4.33 11.76 -4.59
N LYS A 51 5.08 12.78 -4.17
CA LYS A 51 5.33 13.99 -4.97
C LYS A 51 6.45 13.78 -6.00
N GLU A 52 7.21 12.71 -5.89
CA GLU A 52 8.33 12.42 -6.78
C GLU A 52 7.82 11.95 -8.15
N SER A 53 8.55 12.33 -9.20
CA SER A 53 8.22 11.94 -10.58
C SER A 53 8.39 10.43 -10.84
N ALA A 54 9.21 9.76 -10.03
CA ALA A 54 9.40 8.32 -10.04
C ALA A 54 9.46 7.78 -8.61
N LEU A 55 8.75 6.67 -8.37
CA LEU A 55 8.82 5.98 -7.09
C LEU A 55 10.06 5.08 -7.04
N PRO A 56 10.83 5.10 -5.94
CA PRO A 56 11.99 4.24 -5.79
C PRO A 56 11.59 2.75 -5.70
N VAL A 57 12.43 1.89 -6.27
CA VAL A 57 12.33 0.43 -6.12
C VAL A 57 13.45 -0.03 -5.19
N PHE A 58 13.09 -0.81 -4.17
CA PHE A 58 14.05 -1.36 -3.22
C PHE A 58 14.15 -2.86 -3.46
N SER A 59 15.36 -3.38 -3.68
CA SER A 59 15.63 -4.81 -3.76
C SER A 59 16.32 -5.31 -2.50
N VAL A 60 16.11 -6.59 -2.17
CA VAL A 60 16.93 -7.29 -1.18
C VAL A 60 18.43 -7.27 -1.55
N THR A 61 18.78 -7.34 -2.84
CA THR A 61 20.19 -7.35 -3.28
C THR A 61 20.91 -6.05 -2.98
N ASP A 62 20.18 -4.94 -2.99
CA ASP A 62 20.73 -3.59 -2.88
C ASP A 62 20.61 -3.08 -1.43
N PHE A 63 20.40 -3.98 -0.46
CA PHE A 63 20.14 -3.63 0.94
C PHE A 63 21.19 -2.68 1.52
N ALA A 64 22.46 -2.87 1.16
CA ALA A 64 23.55 -2.01 1.62
C ALA A 64 23.34 -0.53 1.26
N GLU A 65 22.71 -0.25 0.12
CA GLU A 65 22.47 1.09 -0.41
C GLU A 65 21.35 1.81 0.34
N TRP A 66 20.29 1.09 0.73
CA TRP A 66 19.09 1.69 1.30
C TRP A 66 18.87 1.43 2.80
N LYS A 67 19.66 0.58 3.46
CA LYS A 67 19.52 0.28 4.91
C LYS A 67 19.52 1.50 5.81
N SER A 68 20.20 2.58 5.42
CA SER A 68 20.25 3.84 6.17
C SER A 68 18.87 4.48 6.34
N ARG A 69 17.94 4.21 5.42
CA ARG A 69 16.56 4.70 5.47
C ARG A 69 15.77 4.12 6.64
N LEU A 70 16.09 2.92 7.09
CA LEU A 70 15.43 2.27 8.22
C LEU A 70 15.61 3.03 9.56
N ARG A 71 16.50 4.03 9.59
CA ARG A 71 16.65 4.95 10.74
C ARG A 71 15.43 5.84 10.96
N ARG A 72 14.56 6.03 9.96
CA ARG A 72 13.33 6.79 10.07
C ARG A 72 12.16 5.91 9.65
N ASP A 73 11.31 5.58 10.60
CA ASP A 73 10.09 4.82 10.32
C ASP A 73 8.95 5.77 9.94
N PRO A 74 8.47 5.76 8.67
CA PRO A 74 7.34 6.57 8.26
C PRO A 74 6.01 6.11 8.88
N TRP A 75 5.96 4.90 9.43
CA TRP A 75 4.77 4.28 10.03
C TRP A 75 4.88 4.14 11.55
N LYS A 76 5.80 4.85 12.20
CA LYS A 76 6.05 4.77 13.66
C LYS A 76 4.79 4.92 14.53
N ASP A 77 3.82 5.70 14.07
CA ASP A 77 2.58 6.01 14.80
C ASP A 77 1.42 5.06 14.43
N LEU A 78 1.61 4.19 13.42
CA LEU A 78 0.59 3.24 12.96
C LEU A 78 0.15 2.26 14.05
N PRO A 79 1.04 1.68 14.89
CA PRO A 79 0.62 0.73 15.93
C PRO A 79 -0.27 1.35 17.00
N THR A 80 -0.20 2.67 17.18
CA THR A 80 -0.99 3.42 18.18
C THR A 80 -2.20 4.13 17.57
N ALA A 81 -2.41 4.00 16.26
CA ALA A 81 -3.51 4.64 15.56
C ALA A 81 -4.81 3.83 15.73
N GLU A 82 -5.65 4.25 16.66
CA GLU A 82 -6.98 3.68 16.87
C GLU A 82 -8.04 4.58 16.23
N GLN A 83 -8.78 4.05 15.25
CA GLN A 83 -9.80 4.79 14.51
C GLN A 83 -11.01 3.90 14.25
N SER A 84 -12.21 4.49 14.25
CA SER A 84 -13.46 3.82 13.93
C SER A 84 -14.11 4.43 12.68
N ILE A 85 -14.92 3.61 11.99
CA ILE A 85 -15.82 4.11 10.95
C ILE A 85 -17.04 4.66 11.67
N THR A 86 -17.20 5.98 11.68
CA THR A 86 -18.29 6.65 12.41
C THR A 86 -19.58 6.71 11.58
N ASP A 87 -20.70 6.96 12.25
CA ASP A 87 -22.00 7.16 11.58
C ASP A 87 -21.96 8.34 10.60
N GLU A 88 -21.19 9.40 10.90
CA GLU A 88 -21.00 10.51 9.97
C GLU A 88 -20.34 10.04 8.67
N VAL A 89 -19.33 9.18 8.76
CA VAL A 89 -18.65 8.59 7.60
C VAL A 89 -19.60 7.70 6.81
N LEU A 90 -20.38 6.84 7.48
CA LEU A 90 -21.37 5.98 6.81
C LEU A 90 -22.42 6.81 6.06
N LYS A 91 -22.95 7.85 6.69
CA LYS A 91 -23.88 8.80 6.07
C LYS A 91 -23.25 9.52 4.87
N LEU A 92 -22.01 9.98 5.00
CA LEU A 92 -21.27 10.64 3.91
C LEU A 92 -21.17 9.74 2.68
N PHE A 93 -20.91 8.44 2.88
CA PHE A 93 -20.83 7.45 1.81
C PHE A 93 -22.18 6.83 1.42
N LYS A 94 -23.29 7.29 2.01
CA LYS A 94 -24.65 6.76 1.77
C LYS A 94 -24.74 5.25 2.00
N ILE A 95 -24.00 4.76 2.99
CA ILE A 95 -24.07 3.38 3.47
C ILE A 95 -25.09 3.40 4.60
N SER A 96 -26.27 2.83 4.34
CA SER A 96 -27.39 2.71 5.28
C SER A 96 -27.29 1.47 6.14
#